data_AF-A0A938EZ42-F1
#
_entry.id   AF-A0A938EZ42-F1
#
_cell.length_a   1.000
_cell.length_b   1.000
_cell.length_c   1.000
_cell.angle_alpha   90.00
_cell.angle_beta   90.00
_cell.angle_gamma   90.00
#
_symmetry.space_group_name_H-M   'P 1'
#
loop_
_entity.id
_entity.type
_entity.pdbx_description
1 polymer ?
#
loop_
_entity_poly.entity_id
_entity_poly.type
_entity_poly.pdbx_seq_one_letter_code
_entity_poly.pdbx_strand_id
1 'polypeptide(L)' 'MREENEEIPEPFGLKKYKGNLTLRVPAEVHRKLAIKSAEEGVSINKYILSKIS' A
#
# COMPACT_ATOMS: atom_id res chain seq x y z
N MET A 1 -4.08 -17.92 -42.06
CA MET A 1 -3.05 -17.73 -41.02
C MET A 1 -3.13 -16.29 -40.57
N ARG A 2 -3.61 -16.04 -39.35
CA ARG A 2 -3.48 -14.75 -38.67
C ARG A 2 -2.52 -14.99 -37.52
N GLU A 3 -1.29 -14.54 -37.69
CA GLU A 3 -0.32 -14.46 -36.61
C GLU A 3 -0.70 -13.24 -35.77
N GLU A 4 -1.69 -13.39 -34.89
CA GLU A 4 -1.88 -12.44 -33.81
C GLU A 4 -0.66 -12.59 -32.90
N ASN A 5 0.24 -11.61 -33.02
CA ASN A 5 1.34 -11.38 -32.10
C ASN A 5 0.74 -11.00 -30.74
N GLU A 6 0.14 -11.95 -30.03
CA GLU A 6 -0.19 -11.79 -28.62
C GLU A 6 1.13 -11.78 -27.86
N GLU A 7 1.55 -10.58 -27.46
CA GLU A 7 2.71 -10.37 -26.59
C GLU A 7 2.52 -11.22 -25.32
N ILE A 8 3.43 -12.17 -25.11
CA ILE A 8 3.41 -13.06 -23.95
C ILE A 8 3.45 -12.16 -22.70
N PRO A 9 2.45 -12.23 -21.80
CA PRO A 9 2.39 -11.34 -20.65
C PRO A 9 3.59 -11.61 -19.75
N GLU A 10 4.35 -10.56 -19.44
CA GLU A 10 5.49 -10.67 -18.54
C GLU A 10 5.06 -11.26 -17.19
N PRO A 11 5.83 -12.20 -16.62
CA PRO A 11 5.46 -12.86 -15.38
C PRO A 11 5.30 -11.83 -14.26
N PHE A 12 4.10 -11.79 -13.66
CA PHE A 12 3.76 -10.92 -12.51
C PHE A 12 4.71 -11.09 -11.31
N GLY A 13 5.48 -12.17 -11.27
CA GLY A 13 6.49 -12.46 -10.23
C GLY A 13 7.71 -11.53 -10.24
N LEU A 14 7.93 -10.75 -11.30
CA LEU A 14 9.05 -9.78 -11.37
C LEU A 14 8.66 -8.36 -10.94
N LYS A 15 7.39 -8.12 -10.56
CA LYS A 15 6.99 -6.82 -10.00
C LYS A 15 7.64 -6.63 -8.65
N LYS A 16 8.74 -5.85 -8.63
CA LYS A 16 9.30 -5.29 -7.40
C LYS A 16 8.25 -4.36 -6.79
N TYR A 17 7.51 -4.88 -5.82
CA TYR A 17 6.60 -4.06 -5.03
C TYR A 17 7.43 -3.08 -4.22
N LYS A 18 7.33 -1.79 -4.55
CA LYS A 18 7.90 -0.75 -3.70
C LYS A 18 7.12 -0.78 -2.38
N GLY A 19 7.83 -0.79 -1.25
CA GLY A 19 7.23 -0.72 0.09
C GLY A 19 6.62 0.65 0.45
N ASN A 20 6.39 1.51 -0.54
CA ASN A 20 5.81 2.84 -0.35
C ASN A 20 4.34 2.79 -0.75
N LEU A 21 3.45 2.94 0.24
CA LEU A 21 2.02 3.03 0.05
C LEU A 21 1.55 4.46 0.36
N THR A 22 1.12 5.20 -0.67
CA THR A 22 0.50 6.51 -0.49
C THR A 22 -1.02 6.36 -0.45
N LEU A 23 -1.61 6.60 0.72
CA LEU A 23 -3.06 6.50 0.91
C LEU A 23 -3.69 7.89 1.02
N ARG A 24 -4.79 8.11 0.29
CA ARG A 24 -5.63 9.29 0.50
C ARG A 24 -6.74 8.93 1.48
N VAL A 25 -6.77 9.59 2.62
CA VAL A 25 -7.83 9.42 3.64
C VAL A 25 -8.49 10.75 3.96
N PRO A 26 -9.76 10.76 4.41
CA PRO A 26 -10.39 11.95 4.97
C PRO A 26 -9.64 12.47 6.20
N ALA A 27 -9.71 13.78 6.44
CA ALA A 27 -9.02 14.43 7.56
C ALA A 27 -9.41 13.85 8.93
N GLU A 28 -10.68 13.44 9.11
CA GLU A 28 -11.14 12.82 10.36
C GLU A 28 -10.45 11.48 10.63
N VAL A 29 -10.28 10.65 9.60
CA VAL A 29 -9.60 9.36 9.70
C VAL A 29 -8.11 9.57 9.98
N HIS A 30 -7.48 10.52 9.28
CA HIS A 30 -6.09 10.91 9.56
C HIS A 30 -5.92 11.34 11.02
N ARG A 31 -6.83 12.18 11.54
CA ARG A 31 -6.80 12.64 12.94
C ARG A 31 -6.91 11.47 13.92
N LYS A 32 -7.85 10.56 13.69
CA LYS A 32 -8.03 9.36 14.53
C LYS A 32 -6.77 8.47 14.52
N LEU A 33 -6.16 8.25 13.35
CA LEU A 33 -4.92 7.48 13.22
C LEU A 33 -3.77 8.16 13.95
N ALA A 34 -3.62 9.48 13.81
CA ALA A 34 -2.57 10.24 14.47
C ALA A 34 -2.66 10.13 16.00
N ILE A 35 -3.85 10.29 16.56
CA ILE A 35 -4.09 10.16 18.01
C ILE A 35 -3.69 8.76 18.49
N LYS A 36 -4.22 7.71 17.85
CA LYS A 36 -3.93 6.32 18.25
C LYS A 36 -2.45 5.96 18.12
N SER A 37 -1.80 6.43 17.05
CA SER A 37 -0.36 6.22 16.87
C SER A 37 0.46 6.92 17.96
N ALA A 38 0.03 8.11 18.39
CA ALA A 38 0.68 8.83 19.49
C ALA A 38 0.46 8.15 20.85
N GLU A 39 -0.73 7.58 21.09
CA GLU A 39 -1.01 6.78 22.30
C GLU A 39 -0.11 5.54 22.41
N GLU A 40 0.14 4.86 21.29
CA GLU A 40 1.05 3.71 21.22
C GLU A 40 2.53 4.09 21.08
N GLY A 41 2.85 5.38 20.95
CA GLY A 41 4.22 5.87 20.80
C GLY A 41 4.89 5.44 19.49
N VAL A 42 4.11 5.16 18.44
CA VAL A 42 4.59 4.70 17.14
C VAL A 42 4.25 5.71 16.04
N SER A 43 4.94 5.61 14.90
CA SER A 43 4.57 6.43 13.73
C SER A 43 3.24 5.98 13.14
N ILE A 44 2.53 6.89 12.47
CA ILE A 44 1.29 6.59 11.75
C ILE A 44 1.48 5.41 10.78
N ASN A 45 2.59 5.38 10.02
CA ASN A 45 2.87 4.29 9.09
C ASN A 45 3.03 2.95 9.81
N LYS A 46 3.72 2.94 10.97
CA LYS A 46 3.89 1.74 11.79
C LYS A 46 2.57 1.26 12.38
N TYR A 47 1.75 2.19 12.85
CA TYR A 47 0.41 1.91 13.36
C TYR A 47 -0.49 1.28 12.27
N ILE A 48 -0.49 1.86 11.08
CA ILE A 48 -1.23 1.34 9.92
C ILE A 48 -0.73 -0.07 9.56
N LEU A 49 0.59 -0.28 9.47
CA LEU A 49 1.15 -1.60 9.21
C LEU A 49 0.72 -2.64 10.25
N SER A 50 0.71 -2.28 11.54
CA SER A 50 0.29 -3.16 12.62
C SER A 50 -1.19 -3.56 12.56
N LYS A 51 -2.03 -2.80 11.83
CA LYS A 51 -3.45 -3.13 11.63
C LYS A 51 -3.71 -3.92 10.34
N ILE A 52 -2.77 -3.92 9.40
CA ILE A 52 -2.87 -4.62 8.11
C ILE A 52 -2.23 -6.01 8.18
N SER A 53 -1.17 -6.18 9.00
CA SER A 53 -0.51 -7.47 9.24
C SER A 53 -1.32 -8.38 10.15
#